data_AF-A0A8J3GAK4-F1
#
_entry.id   AF-A0A8J3GAK4-F1
#
_cell.length_a   1.000
_cell.length_b   1.000
_cell.length_c   1.000
_cell.angle_alpha   90.00
_cell.angle_beta   90.00
_cell.angle_gamma   90.00
#
_symmetry.space_group_name_H-M   'P 1'
#
loop_
_entity.id
_entity.type
_entity.pdbx_description
1 polymer ?
#
loop_
_entity_poly.entity_id
_entity_poly.type
_entity_poly.pdbx_seq_one_letter_code
_entity_poly.pdbx_strand_id
1 'polypeptide(L)'
;MKKTLLSLLLACCCLIQALAQKTDNFISATIDGQEWKAEAKRLKVPFRKKDFNYLALAGFEVNPDVQLWIRLYYFTDELKPGTFPIEDLSEMEKRKYKPKSEGGLFALVDYTEETKKMGHGFHDGESLKGTVTITAATPTSVEGTFEGTLNGVYYQKRVLATMTGSGLRANLGKKMLTGAGAGMAANFDPHEHDNTKKTSETDTIKISNGKFKVDWSKDEN
;
A
#
# COMPACT_ATOMS: atom_id res chain seq x y z
N MET A 1 -40.98 -35.81 3.75
CA MET A 1 -40.62 -34.57 3.00
C MET A 1 -39.91 -33.51 3.84
N LYS A 2 -40.14 -33.38 5.16
CA LYS A 2 -39.48 -32.35 6.00
C LYS A 2 -38.02 -32.66 6.41
N LYS A 3 -37.59 -33.92 6.36
CA LYS A 3 -36.24 -34.35 6.77
C LYS A 3 -35.16 -34.19 5.69
N THR A 4 -35.56 -34.18 4.41
CA THR A 4 -34.64 -34.02 3.27
C THR A 4 -34.26 -32.57 3.00
N LEU A 5 -35.12 -31.61 3.38
CA LEU A 5 -34.85 -30.18 3.22
C LEU A 5 -33.80 -29.67 4.24
N LEU A 6 -33.77 -30.26 5.43
CA LEU A 6 -32.84 -29.87 6.50
C LEU A 6 -31.40 -30.33 6.21
N SER A 7 -31.24 -31.50 5.57
CA SER A 7 -29.94 -32.02 5.15
C SER A 7 -29.31 -31.21 4.00
N LEU A 8 -30.14 -30.64 3.11
CA LEU A 8 -29.67 -29.81 2.00
C LEU A 8 -29.20 -28.42 2.48
N LEU A 9 -29.85 -27.86 3.50
CA LEU A 9 -29.47 -26.59 4.10
C LEU A 9 -28.12 -26.68 4.86
N LEU A 10 -27.89 -27.80 5.55
CA LEU A 10 -26.65 -28.03 6.30
C LEU A 10 -25.45 -28.30 5.36
N ALA A 11 -25.69 -28.97 4.23
CA ALA A 11 -24.67 -29.15 3.19
C ALA A 11 -24.29 -27.83 2.48
N CYS A 12 -25.23 -26.89 2.36
CA CYS A 12 -24.98 -25.58 1.76
C CYS A 12 -24.12 -24.67 2.68
N CYS A 13 -24.27 -24.77 4.01
CA CYS A 13 -23.44 -24.02 4.96
C CYS A 13 -21.97 -24.48 5.00
N CYS A 14 -21.66 -25.75 4.67
CA CYS A 14 -20.28 -26.23 4.61
C CYS A 14 -19.53 -25.76 3.34
N LEU A 15 -20.23 -25.43 2.26
CA LEU A 15 -19.61 -24.95 1.01
C LEU A 15 -19.18 -23.47 1.10
N ILE A 16 -19.76 -22.68 1.99
CA ILE A 16 -19.45 -21.24 2.12
C ILE A 16 -18.13 -21.02 2.88
N GLN A 17 -17.69 -21.98 3.71
CA GLN A 17 -16.40 -21.89 4.41
C GLN A 17 -15.19 -22.17 3.50
N ALA A 18 -15.41 -22.79 2.33
CA ALA A 18 -14.33 -23.12 1.39
C ALA A 18 -13.88 -21.92 0.50
N LEU A 19 -14.59 -20.79 0.54
CA LEU A 19 -14.28 -19.61 -0.27
C LEU A 19 -13.48 -18.52 0.48
N ALA A 20 -13.19 -18.71 1.77
CA ALA A 20 -12.30 -17.84 2.52
C ALA A 20 -10.89 -18.44 2.56
N GLN A 21 -10.21 -18.54 1.41
CA GLN A 21 -8.78 -18.82 1.42
C GLN A 21 -8.07 -17.58 1.97
N LYS A 22 -7.62 -17.67 3.23
CA LYS A 22 -6.74 -16.69 3.85
C LYS A 22 -5.47 -16.59 2.99
N THR A 23 -5.20 -15.42 2.43
CA THR A 23 -4.02 -15.20 1.61
C THR A 23 -2.79 -15.13 2.53
N ASP A 24 -1.67 -15.70 2.10
CA ASP A 24 -0.37 -15.52 2.78
C ASP A 24 0.29 -14.19 2.39
N ASN A 25 -0.47 -13.27 1.77
CA ASN A 25 0.06 -11.99 1.32
C ASN A 25 0.16 -11.02 2.50
N PHE A 26 1.32 -10.43 2.71
CA PHE A 26 1.52 -9.48 3.80
C PHE A 26 2.60 -8.45 3.47
N ILE A 27 2.50 -7.31 4.16
CA ILE A 27 3.62 -6.39 4.39
C ILE A 27 3.69 -6.19 5.90
N SER A 28 4.90 -6.21 6.45
CA SER A 28 5.16 -5.90 7.86
C SER A 28 6.42 -5.08 7.98
N ALA A 29 6.48 -4.17 8.95
CA ALA A 29 7.66 -3.37 9.24
C ALA A 29 7.62 -2.85 10.68
N THR A 30 8.74 -2.32 11.14
CA THR A 30 8.83 -1.47 12.31
C THR A 30 8.93 -0.02 11.84
N ILE A 31 7.91 0.79 12.14
CA ILE A 31 7.76 2.19 11.73
C ILE A 31 7.96 3.04 12.99
N ASP A 32 9.03 3.83 13.04
CA ASP A 32 9.43 4.64 14.21
C ASP A 32 9.46 3.86 15.53
N GLY A 33 9.86 2.59 15.46
CA GLY A 33 9.94 1.68 16.61
C GLY A 33 8.64 0.94 16.93
N GLN A 34 7.54 1.25 16.26
CA GLN A 34 6.27 0.53 16.40
C GLN A 34 6.13 -0.57 15.35
N GLU A 35 5.79 -1.78 15.77
CA GLU A 35 5.50 -2.87 14.85
C GLU A 35 4.18 -2.66 14.11
N TRP A 36 4.18 -2.94 12.83
CA TRP A 36 3.04 -2.85 11.93
C TRP A 36 2.99 -4.04 10.98
N LYS A 37 1.79 -4.56 10.72
CA LYS A 37 1.57 -5.64 9.75
C LYS A 37 0.15 -5.59 9.20
N ALA A 38 0.03 -5.72 7.88
CA ALA A 38 -1.25 -5.83 7.20
C ALA A 38 -1.24 -6.93 6.12
N GLU A 39 -2.43 -7.37 5.72
CA GLU A 39 -2.61 -8.12 4.49
C GLU A 39 -2.23 -7.22 3.30
N ALA A 40 -1.44 -7.76 2.37
CA ALA A 40 -0.95 -7.01 1.23
C ALA A 40 -1.63 -7.43 -0.08
N LYS A 41 -1.75 -6.47 -1.00
CA LYS A 41 -2.39 -6.67 -2.31
C LYS A 41 -1.54 -6.03 -3.40
N ARG A 42 -1.57 -6.65 -4.59
CA ARG A 42 -1.12 -5.99 -5.82
C ARG A 42 -2.15 -4.94 -6.22
N LEU A 43 -1.72 -3.71 -6.45
CA LEU A 43 -2.56 -2.65 -6.99
C LEU A 43 -2.39 -2.59 -8.51
N LYS A 44 -3.50 -2.70 -9.23
CA LYS A 44 -3.54 -2.56 -10.69
C LYS A 44 -3.54 -1.07 -11.06
N VAL A 45 -2.36 -0.44 -11.06
CA VAL A 45 -2.21 0.96 -11.49
C VAL A 45 -1.88 1.00 -12.99
N PRO A 46 -2.68 1.69 -13.82
CA PRO A 46 -2.41 1.77 -15.26
C PRO A 46 -1.16 2.61 -15.52
N PHE A 47 -0.03 1.96 -15.78
CA PHE A 47 1.22 2.61 -16.16
C PHE A 47 1.47 2.43 -17.66
N ARG A 48 1.68 3.53 -18.39
CA ARG A 48 1.83 3.52 -19.85
C ARG A 48 3.19 4.08 -20.27
N LYS A 49 4.23 3.27 -20.15
CA LYS A 49 5.53 3.52 -20.80
C LYS A 49 6.00 2.23 -21.46
N LYS A 50 6.36 2.33 -22.75
CA LYS A 50 6.56 1.19 -23.65
C LYS A 50 7.60 0.17 -23.17
N ASP A 51 8.59 0.62 -22.41
CA ASP A 51 9.72 -0.21 -21.96
C ASP A 51 9.76 -0.36 -20.44
N PHE A 52 8.65 -0.09 -19.76
CA PHE A 52 8.67 0.12 -18.32
C PHE A 52 7.43 -0.45 -17.64
N ASN A 53 7.67 -1.36 -16.70
CA ASN A 53 6.66 -1.99 -15.88
C ASN A 53 6.57 -1.28 -14.53
N TYR A 54 5.38 -1.36 -13.94
CA TYR A 54 5.10 -0.82 -12.63
C TYR A 54 4.34 -1.87 -11.81
N LEU A 55 4.86 -2.16 -10.63
CA LEU A 55 4.24 -3.04 -9.65
C LEU A 55 4.09 -2.29 -8.34
N ALA A 56 2.86 -2.08 -7.90
CA ALA A 56 2.55 -1.54 -6.59
C ALA A 56 2.02 -2.65 -5.67
N LEU A 57 2.65 -2.78 -4.52
CA LEU A 57 2.23 -3.65 -3.42
C LEU A 57 1.82 -2.73 -2.27
N ALA A 58 0.65 -2.95 -1.68
CA ALA A 58 0.19 -2.13 -0.57
C ALA A 58 -0.47 -2.98 0.51
N GLY A 59 -0.16 -2.67 1.76
CA GLY A 59 -0.87 -3.17 2.92
C GLY A 59 -1.67 -2.04 3.56
N PHE A 60 -2.88 -2.38 4.02
CA PHE A 60 -3.82 -1.41 4.58
C PHE A 60 -4.33 -1.86 5.95
N GLU A 61 -4.36 -0.94 6.89
CA GLU A 61 -5.03 -1.07 8.17
C GLU A 61 -6.11 0.02 8.25
N VAL A 62 -7.30 -0.31 8.76
CA VAL A 62 -8.47 0.60 8.70
C VAL A 62 -8.64 1.41 10.00
N ASN A 63 -8.01 0.99 11.09
CA ASN A 63 -8.14 1.63 12.39
C ASN A 63 -6.90 1.40 13.28
N PRO A 64 -5.91 2.32 13.28
CA PRO A 64 -5.87 3.57 12.53
C PRO A 64 -5.77 3.35 11.01
N ASP A 65 -6.16 4.34 10.21
CA ASP A 65 -6.07 4.28 8.76
C ASP A 65 -4.60 4.44 8.36
N VAL A 66 -3.94 3.31 8.09
CA VAL A 66 -2.50 3.23 7.80
C VAL A 66 -2.32 2.49 6.49
N GLN A 67 -1.43 3.00 5.65
CA GLN A 67 -0.99 2.30 4.45
C GLN A 67 0.52 2.33 4.33
N LEU A 68 1.06 1.24 3.82
CA LEU A 68 2.47 1.11 3.47
C LEU A 68 2.55 0.50 2.07
N TRP A 69 3.21 1.24 1.18
CA TRP A 69 3.33 0.90 -0.23
C TRP A 69 4.78 0.60 -0.57
N ILE A 70 4.99 -0.43 -1.38
CA ILE A 70 6.24 -0.72 -2.06
C ILE A 70 5.95 -0.61 -3.55
N ARG A 71 6.57 0.38 -4.21
CA ARG A 71 6.41 0.60 -5.65
C ARG A 71 7.69 0.23 -6.36
N LEU A 72 7.59 -0.73 -7.27
CA LEU A 72 8.69 -1.22 -8.08
C LEU A 72 8.48 -0.76 -9.51
N TYR A 73 9.48 -0.05 -10.00
CA TYR A 73 9.57 0.48 -11.34
C TYR A 73 10.65 -0.32 -12.04
N TYR A 74 10.37 -1.04 -13.12
CA TYR A 74 11.37 -1.93 -13.73
C TYR A 74 11.26 -2.09 -15.24
N PHE A 75 12.39 -2.23 -15.93
CA PHE A 75 12.41 -2.65 -17.34
C PHE A 75 11.99 -4.12 -17.48
N THR A 76 11.60 -4.56 -18.69
CA THR A 76 11.21 -5.95 -18.94
C THR A 76 12.28 -6.93 -18.44
N ASP A 77 11.85 -8.02 -17.79
CA ASP A 77 12.70 -9.07 -17.19
C ASP A 77 13.63 -8.63 -16.03
N GLU A 78 13.52 -7.40 -15.54
CA GLU A 78 14.36 -6.88 -14.44
C GLU A 78 13.75 -7.06 -13.03
N LEU A 79 12.54 -7.61 -12.92
CA LEU A 79 11.98 -8.04 -11.63
C LEU A 79 12.57 -9.40 -11.23
N LYS A 80 13.77 -9.36 -10.64
CA LYS A 80 14.56 -10.53 -10.25
C LYS A 80 15.15 -10.35 -8.85
N PRO A 81 15.58 -11.44 -8.18
CA PRO A 81 16.25 -11.34 -6.90
C PRO A 81 17.45 -10.40 -6.93
N GLY A 82 17.59 -9.59 -5.89
CA GLY A 82 18.60 -8.55 -5.81
C GLY A 82 18.25 -7.48 -4.78
N THR A 83 19.24 -6.65 -4.46
CA THR A 83 19.07 -5.50 -3.58
C THR A 83 19.11 -4.22 -4.40
N PHE A 84 18.07 -3.42 -4.26
CA PHE A 84 17.84 -2.21 -5.03
C PHE A 84 17.72 -1.01 -4.09
N PRO A 85 18.27 0.16 -4.45
CA PRO A 85 18.14 1.35 -3.64
C PRO A 85 16.68 1.84 -3.65
N ILE A 86 16.20 2.25 -2.46
CA ILE A 86 15.03 3.13 -2.37
C ILE A 86 15.47 4.52 -2.80
N GLU A 87 14.71 5.13 -3.69
CA GLU A 87 15.04 6.43 -4.27
C GLU A 87 14.00 7.49 -3.92
N ASP A 88 14.38 8.76 -4.05
CA ASP A 88 13.47 9.89 -3.98
C ASP A 88 12.74 10.04 -5.33
N LEU A 89 11.41 10.05 -5.32
CA LEU A 89 10.58 10.14 -6.53
C LEU A 89 10.87 11.43 -7.32
N SER A 90 11.02 12.57 -6.66
CA SER A 90 11.31 13.85 -7.32
C SER A 90 12.67 13.79 -8.03
N GLU A 91 13.66 13.17 -7.41
CA GLU A 91 14.96 12.92 -8.06
C GLU A 91 14.85 11.92 -9.20
N MET A 92 13.98 10.90 -9.08
CA MET A 92 13.71 9.96 -10.17
C MET A 92 13.12 10.63 -11.40
N GLU A 93 12.18 11.55 -11.19
CA GLU A 93 11.53 12.30 -12.26
C GLU A 93 12.51 13.26 -12.96
N LYS A 94 13.32 14.00 -12.19
CA LYS A 94 14.34 14.91 -12.74
C LYS A 94 15.31 14.20 -13.68
N ARG A 95 15.75 12.99 -13.32
CA ARG A 95 16.64 12.18 -14.18
C ARG A 95 15.91 11.36 -15.24
N LYS A 96 14.59 11.52 -15.38
CA LYS A 96 13.73 10.80 -16.33
C LYS A 96 13.79 9.29 -16.16
N TYR A 97 13.77 8.80 -14.92
CA TYR A 97 13.73 7.37 -14.60
C TYR A 97 14.94 6.60 -15.17
N LYS A 98 16.15 7.18 -15.08
CA LYS A 98 17.42 6.51 -15.38
C LYS A 98 18.03 5.92 -14.10
N PRO A 99 18.35 4.62 -14.02
CA PRO A 99 18.78 3.98 -12.78
C PRO A 99 20.13 4.53 -12.31
N LYS A 100 20.30 4.64 -10.98
CA LYS A 100 21.55 5.08 -10.35
C LYS A 100 22.58 3.94 -10.28
N SER A 101 22.11 2.71 -10.23
CA SER A 101 22.92 1.48 -10.17
C SER A 101 22.81 0.70 -11.48
N GLU A 102 23.74 -0.23 -11.68
CA GLU A 102 23.60 -1.27 -12.70
C GLU A 102 22.38 -2.13 -12.33
N GLY A 103 21.28 -1.98 -13.05
CA GLY A 103 20.04 -2.71 -12.76
C GLY A 103 18.84 -1.88 -13.18
N GLY A 104 17.95 -2.50 -13.95
CA GLY A 104 16.82 -1.81 -14.53
C GLY A 104 15.63 -1.63 -13.57
N LEU A 105 15.85 -1.67 -12.25
CA LEU A 105 14.80 -1.61 -11.24
C LEU A 105 15.02 -0.45 -10.27
N PHE A 106 13.93 0.19 -9.89
CA PHE A 106 13.86 1.25 -8.90
C PHE A 106 12.80 0.91 -7.87
N ALA A 107 13.10 1.18 -6.62
CA ALA A 107 12.17 0.99 -5.52
C ALA A 107 11.78 2.33 -4.89
N LEU A 108 10.51 2.47 -4.59
CA LEU A 108 9.96 3.49 -3.70
C LEU A 108 9.23 2.77 -2.57
N VAL A 109 9.32 3.33 -1.37
CA VAL A 109 8.53 2.93 -0.21
C VAL A 109 7.82 4.17 0.32
N ASP A 110 6.50 4.11 0.45
CA ASP A 110 5.68 5.24 0.88
C ASP A 110 4.78 4.81 2.02
N TYR A 111 4.55 5.72 2.94
CA TYR A 111 3.77 5.48 4.15
C TYR A 111 2.76 6.60 4.34
N THR A 112 1.58 6.28 4.84
CA THR A 112 0.62 7.28 5.32
C THR A 112 -0.10 6.75 6.54
N GLU A 113 -0.31 7.62 7.53
CA GLU A 113 -1.24 7.38 8.63
C GLU A 113 -2.23 8.55 8.82
N GLU A 114 -3.49 8.23 9.17
CA GLU A 114 -4.44 9.23 9.64
C GLU A 114 -4.09 9.68 11.07
N THR A 115 -3.83 10.97 11.24
CA THR A 115 -3.47 11.56 12.54
C THR A 115 -4.71 11.90 13.37
N LYS A 116 -4.61 11.67 14.69
CA LYS A 116 -5.69 11.97 15.66
C LYS A 116 -5.76 13.44 16.10
N LYS A 117 -4.90 14.33 15.58
CA LYS A 117 -4.92 15.78 15.91
C LYS A 117 -6.28 16.39 15.48
N MET A 118 -6.71 17.47 16.16
CA MET A 118 -8.01 18.14 15.92
C MET A 118 -8.22 18.41 14.42
N GLY A 119 -9.04 17.58 13.76
CA GLY A 119 -9.38 17.74 12.34
C GLY A 119 -9.14 16.53 11.43
N HIS A 120 -8.63 15.39 11.90
CA HIS A 120 -8.38 14.19 11.06
C HIS A 120 -7.42 14.48 9.90
N GLY A 121 -6.15 14.75 10.20
CA GLY A 121 -5.10 14.99 9.20
C GLY A 121 -4.40 13.71 8.74
N PHE A 122 -3.34 13.85 7.94
CA PHE A 122 -2.49 12.74 7.52
C PHE A 122 -1.03 13.04 7.84
N HIS A 123 -0.26 12.00 8.14
CA HIS A 123 1.19 12.04 8.22
C HIS A 123 1.72 11.10 7.13
N ASP A 124 2.35 11.70 6.12
CA ASP A 124 2.87 11.03 4.94
C ASP A 124 4.38 10.90 5.02
N GLY A 125 4.90 9.72 4.69
CA GLY A 125 6.29 9.46 4.41
C GLY A 125 6.51 9.28 2.91
N GLU A 126 7.19 10.24 2.28
CA GLU A 126 7.64 10.16 0.89
C GLU A 126 9.01 9.44 0.84
N SER A 127 9.22 8.55 -0.13
CA SER A 127 10.51 7.84 -0.30
C SER A 127 11.70 8.79 -0.34
N LEU A 128 12.75 8.50 0.44
CA LEU A 128 13.99 9.26 0.44
C LEU A 128 15.22 8.39 0.18
N LYS A 129 15.47 7.39 1.05
CA LYS A 129 16.63 6.49 0.92
C LYS A 129 16.43 5.18 1.65
N GLY A 130 17.16 4.14 1.27
CA GLY A 130 17.10 2.83 1.89
C GLY A 130 17.34 1.73 0.88
N THR A 131 16.88 0.52 1.19
CA THR A 131 16.99 -0.63 0.28
C THR A 131 15.72 -1.46 0.27
N VAL A 132 15.43 -2.06 -0.89
CA VAL A 132 14.50 -3.18 -1.06
C VAL A 132 15.30 -4.36 -1.55
N THR A 133 15.23 -5.48 -0.85
CA THR A 133 15.85 -6.75 -1.27
C THR A 133 14.77 -7.72 -1.68
N ILE A 134 14.73 -8.07 -2.96
CA ILE A 134 13.87 -9.12 -3.50
C ILE A 134 14.59 -10.46 -3.32
N THR A 135 13.99 -11.39 -2.58
CA THR A 135 14.55 -12.74 -2.37
C THR A 135 14.02 -13.73 -3.38
N ALA A 136 12.77 -13.57 -3.81
CA ALA A 136 12.17 -14.35 -4.88
C ALA A 136 11.17 -13.51 -5.68
N ALA A 137 11.17 -13.72 -7.00
CA ALA A 137 10.21 -13.14 -7.92
C ALA A 137 9.81 -14.18 -8.95
N THR A 138 8.50 -14.25 -9.23
CA THR A 138 7.91 -14.99 -10.34
C THR A 138 7.03 -14.05 -11.14
N PRO A 139 6.47 -14.46 -12.30
CA PRO A 139 5.51 -13.63 -13.02
C PRO A 139 4.28 -13.21 -12.17
N THR A 140 3.93 -14.01 -11.17
CA THR A 140 2.72 -13.81 -10.36
C THR A 140 2.99 -13.60 -8.87
N SER A 141 4.24 -13.49 -8.44
CA SER A 141 4.55 -13.28 -7.03
C SER A 141 5.88 -12.57 -6.81
N VAL A 142 5.99 -11.88 -5.68
CA VAL A 142 7.25 -11.29 -5.21
C VAL A 142 7.32 -11.32 -3.69
N GLU A 143 8.51 -11.61 -3.17
CA GLU A 143 8.79 -11.57 -1.74
C GLU A 143 10.20 -11.03 -1.47
N GLY A 144 10.36 -10.45 -0.29
CA GLY A 144 11.60 -9.80 0.08
C GLY A 144 11.53 -9.02 1.39
N THR A 145 12.54 -8.16 1.57
CA THR A 145 12.70 -7.29 2.72
C THR A 145 12.93 -5.84 2.29
N PHE A 146 12.73 -4.90 3.21
CA PHE A 146 13.02 -3.49 2.97
C PHE A 146 13.33 -2.77 4.26
N GLU A 147 14.10 -1.71 4.14
CA GLU A 147 14.38 -0.76 5.21
C GLU A 147 14.70 0.60 4.60
N GLY A 148 14.38 1.67 5.32
CA GLY A 148 14.59 2.98 4.76
C GLY A 148 14.23 4.12 5.69
N THR A 149 14.43 5.30 5.14
CA THR A 149 14.12 6.58 5.73
C THR A 149 13.22 7.31 4.75
N LEU A 150 12.11 7.86 5.23
CA LEU A 150 11.16 8.63 4.44
C LEU A 150 11.16 10.09 4.90
N ASN A 151 10.85 10.99 3.98
CA ASN A 151 10.60 12.40 4.29
C ASN A 151 9.18 12.55 4.83
N GLY A 152 9.06 12.86 6.12
CA GLY A 152 7.77 12.96 6.80
C GLY A 152 7.14 14.33 6.63
N VAL A 153 5.84 14.34 6.33
CA VAL A 153 5.08 15.54 5.99
C VAL A 153 3.68 15.45 6.60
N TYR A 154 3.20 16.55 7.17
CA TYR A 154 1.86 16.58 7.77
C TYR A 154 0.85 17.33 6.90
N TYR A 155 -0.34 16.77 6.77
CA TYR A 155 -1.51 17.36 6.11
C TYR A 155 -2.63 17.57 7.12
N GLN A 156 -3.36 18.68 6.98
CA GLN A 156 -4.55 18.98 7.77
C GLN A 156 -5.78 19.08 6.86
N LYS A 157 -6.93 18.55 7.27
CA LYS A 157 -8.19 18.78 6.56
C LYS A 157 -8.58 20.26 6.63
N ARG A 158 -9.08 20.79 5.51
CA ARG A 158 -9.55 22.18 5.43
C ARG A 158 -10.78 22.36 6.32
N VAL A 159 -10.79 23.43 7.12
CA VAL A 159 -11.80 23.74 8.16
C VAL A 159 -13.25 23.69 7.63
N LEU A 160 -13.50 24.09 6.38
CA LEU A 160 -14.82 24.03 5.75
C LEU A 160 -15.37 22.59 5.56
N ALA A 161 -14.50 21.59 5.37
CA ALA A 161 -14.89 20.19 5.26
C ALA A 161 -15.23 19.58 6.64
N THR A 162 -14.58 20.06 7.70
CA THR A 162 -14.84 19.68 9.09
C THR A 162 -16.16 20.29 9.60
N MET A 163 -16.46 21.55 9.25
CA MET A 163 -17.68 22.25 9.70
C MET A 163 -18.96 21.78 9.00
N THR A 164 -18.89 21.29 7.77
CA THR A 164 -20.08 20.82 7.02
C THR A 164 -20.42 19.34 7.26
N GLY A 165 -19.60 18.60 8.02
CA GLY A 165 -19.79 17.17 8.28
C GLY A 165 -19.70 16.26 7.05
N SER A 166 -19.42 16.83 5.88
CA SER A 166 -19.37 16.15 4.57
C SER A 166 -18.14 15.26 4.45
N GLY A 167 -16.99 15.69 4.97
CA GLY A 167 -15.74 14.91 4.96
C GLY A 167 -15.75 13.68 5.87
N LEU A 168 -16.47 13.73 7.01
CA LEU A 168 -16.59 12.58 7.92
C LEU A 168 -17.51 11.50 7.35
N ARG A 169 -18.68 11.91 6.81
CA ARG A 169 -19.69 10.99 6.26
C ARG A 169 -19.24 10.31 4.96
N ALA A 170 -18.52 11.03 4.09
CA ALA A 170 -17.96 10.44 2.87
C ALA A 170 -16.87 9.39 3.16
N ASN A 171 -15.99 9.67 4.11
CA ASN A 171 -14.94 8.72 4.51
C ASN A 171 -15.51 7.51 5.27
N LEU A 172 -16.47 7.71 6.18
CA LEU A 172 -17.14 6.61 6.88
C LEU A 172 -17.97 5.74 5.91
N GLY A 173 -18.69 6.34 4.97
CA GLY A 173 -19.46 5.61 3.95
C GLY A 173 -18.58 4.77 3.03
N LYS A 174 -17.47 5.32 2.53
CA LYS A 174 -16.50 4.56 1.71
C LYS A 174 -15.77 3.48 2.52
N LYS A 175 -15.39 3.74 3.76
CA LYS A 175 -14.75 2.76 4.67
C LYS A 175 -15.71 1.61 5.02
N MET A 176 -17.00 1.89 5.23
CA MET A 176 -18.01 0.90 5.59
C MET A 176 -18.46 0.03 4.41
N LEU A 177 -18.46 0.55 3.18
CA LEU A 177 -18.88 -0.19 1.99
C LEU A 177 -17.82 -1.15 1.41
N THR A 178 -16.54 -0.93 1.73
CA THR A 178 -15.43 -1.64 1.06
C THR A 178 -14.60 -2.53 1.97
N GLY A 179 -14.78 -2.44 3.29
CA GLY A 179 -14.17 -3.35 4.28
C GLY A 179 -12.65 -3.27 4.42
N ALA A 180 -11.96 -2.49 3.58
CA ALA A 180 -10.51 -2.31 3.61
C ALA A 180 -10.14 -0.94 3.02
N GLY A 181 -9.73 0.03 3.84
CA GLY A 181 -8.88 1.18 3.48
C GLY A 181 -9.27 2.07 2.28
N ALA A 182 -10.44 1.91 1.67
CA ALA A 182 -10.71 2.43 0.32
C ALA A 182 -10.94 3.94 0.24
N GLY A 183 -10.88 4.65 1.37
CA GLY A 183 -10.71 6.10 1.32
C GLY A 183 -9.41 6.49 0.62
N MET A 184 -8.33 5.72 0.87
CA MET A 184 -7.00 5.94 0.29
C MET A 184 -6.72 5.03 -0.92
N ALA A 185 -7.27 3.81 -0.98
CA ALA A 185 -7.09 2.93 -2.15
C ALA A 185 -7.87 3.36 -3.41
N ALA A 186 -8.82 4.30 -3.30
CA ALA A 186 -9.56 4.84 -4.45
C ALA A 186 -8.70 5.75 -5.34
N ASN A 187 -7.63 6.31 -4.77
CA ASN A 187 -6.71 7.20 -5.44
C ASN A 187 -5.45 6.38 -5.73
N PHE A 188 -5.05 6.23 -6.99
CA PHE A 188 -3.93 5.39 -7.40
C PHE A 188 -2.54 5.96 -6.96
N ASP A 189 -2.54 6.82 -5.96
CA ASP A 189 -1.41 7.56 -5.40
C ASP A 189 -1.48 7.53 -3.86
N PRO A 190 -0.46 7.01 -3.16
CA PRO A 190 -0.43 6.98 -1.70
C PRO A 190 -0.47 8.38 -1.05
N HIS A 191 -0.17 9.46 -1.78
CA HIS A 191 -0.07 10.83 -1.22
C HIS A 191 -1.28 11.72 -1.56
N GLU A 192 -2.31 11.18 -2.22
CA GLU A 192 -3.47 11.97 -2.64
C GLU A 192 -4.52 12.11 -1.52
N HIS A 193 -4.47 13.26 -0.84
CA HIS A 193 -5.37 13.60 0.27
C HIS A 193 -6.41 14.65 -0.08
N ASP A 194 -7.62 14.22 -0.44
CA ASP A 194 -8.74 15.10 -0.76
C ASP A 194 -9.06 16.09 0.36
N ASN A 195 -9.30 17.36 -0.02
CA ASN A 195 -9.69 18.44 0.87
C ASN A 195 -8.73 18.70 2.04
N THR A 196 -7.45 18.38 1.87
CA THR A 196 -6.40 18.69 2.83
C THR A 196 -5.49 19.83 2.39
N LYS A 197 -4.59 20.24 3.27
CA LYS A 197 -3.52 21.20 3.02
C LYS A 197 -2.25 20.70 3.70
N LYS A 198 -1.16 20.58 2.93
CA LYS A 198 0.21 20.34 3.42
C LYS A 198 0.60 21.46 4.40
N THR A 199 1.11 21.08 5.55
CA THR A 199 1.62 22.00 6.57
C THR A 199 3.11 22.23 6.40
N SER A 200 3.68 23.14 7.18
CA SER A 200 5.14 23.32 7.27
C SER A 200 5.81 22.35 8.26
N GLU A 201 5.03 21.53 8.98
CA GLU A 201 5.55 20.51 9.88
C GLU A 201 6.10 19.36 9.03
N THR A 202 7.36 19.00 9.29
CA THR A 202 8.08 17.91 8.61
C THR A 202 8.96 17.19 9.61
N ASP A 203 9.16 15.90 9.40
CA ASP A 203 10.08 15.09 10.19
C ASP A 203 10.68 13.98 9.32
N THR A 204 11.07 12.87 9.94
CA THR A 204 11.67 11.73 9.25
C THR A 204 11.06 10.47 9.83
N ILE A 205 10.55 9.62 8.94
CA ILE A 205 9.97 8.33 9.31
C ILE A 205 11.00 7.25 9.05
N LYS A 206 11.31 6.46 10.08
CA LYS A 206 12.25 5.34 9.97
C LYS A 206 11.50 4.02 9.83
N ILE A 207 11.80 3.31 8.75
CA ILE A 207 11.30 1.97 8.48
C ILE A 207 12.43 0.98 8.66
N SER A 208 12.21 -0.05 9.48
CA SER A 208 13.17 -1.13 9.72
C SER A 208 12.47 -2.48 9.75
N ASN A 209 13.23 -3.56 9.60
CA ASN A 209 12.72 -4.94 9.63
C ASN A 209 11.55 -5.19 8.66
N GLY A 210 11.50 -4.45 7.55
CA GLY A 210 10.45 -4.56 6.56
C GLY A 210 10.50 -5.91 5.86
N LYS A 211 9.35 -6.55 5.71
CA LYS A 211 9.17 -7.82 4.99
C LYS A 211 7.89 -7.74 4.16
N PHE A 212 7.92 -8.34 2.98
CA PHE A 212 6.74 -8.44 2.13
C PHE A 212 6.68 -9.77 1.40
N LYS A 213 5.47 -10.22 1.14
CA LYS A 213 5.15 -11.35 0.26
C LYS A 213 3.81 -11.07 -0.38
N VAL A 214 3.74 -11.10 -1.71
CA VAL A 214 2.49 -10.95 -2.44
C VAL A 214 2.47 -11.95 -3.59
N ASP A 215 1.44 -12.77 -3.65
CA ASP A 215 1.10 -13.67 -4.74
C ASP A 215 -0.26 -13.25 -5.30
N TRP A 216 -0.30 -12.97 -6.61
CA TRP A 216 -1.49 -12.56 -7.35
C TRP A 216 -1.84 -13.55 -8.47
N SER A 217 -1.39 -14.80 -8.37
CA SER A 217 -1.72 -15.87 -9.33
C SER A 217 -3.22 -16.13 -9.50
N LYS A 218 -4.02 -15.74 -8.51
CA LYS A 218 -5.48 -15.91 -8.49
C LYS A 218 -6.26 -14.64 -8.84
N ASP A 219 -5.59 -13.48 -8.96
CA ASP A 219 -6.21 -12.17 -9.24
C ASP A 219 -6.45 -11.91 -10.74
N GLU A 220 -6.15 -12.89 -11.59
CA GLU A 220 -6.25 -12.82 -13.06
C GLU A 220 -7.52 -13.47 -13.63
N ASN A 221 -8.47 -13.86 -12.77
CA ASN A 221 -9.81 -14.30 -13.17
C ASN A 221 -10.85 -13.19 -13.04
#